data_AF-A0A3D2W6N0-F1
#
_entry.id   AF-A0A3D2W6N0-F1
#
_cell.length_a   1.000
_cell.length_b   1.000
_cell.length_c   1.000
_cell.angle_alpha   90.00
_cell.angle_beta   90.00
_cell.angle_gamma   90.00
#
_symmetry.space_group_name_H-M   'P 1'
#
loop_
_entity.id
_entity.type
_entity.pdbx_description
1 polymer ?
#
loop_
_entity_poly.entity_id
_entity_poly.type
_entity_poly.pdbx_seq_one_letter_code
_entity_poly.pdbx_strand_id
1 'polypeptide(L)' 'MAEINLNQYGITDTKEIVYNPSYETLYEEEMKPELTGYEKGQETELGAVNVMTGIYTGRSPKDKY' A
#
# COMPACT_ATOMS: atom_id res chain seq x y z
N MET A 1 3.76 -7.60 23.01
CA MET A 1 4.36 -7.04 21.78
C MET A 1 5.12 -5.79 22.16
N ALA A 2 6.28 -5.54 21.57
CA ALA A 2 6.99 -4.28 21.75
C ALA A 2 6.22 -3.14 21.05
N GLU A 3 6.30 -1.93 21.58
CA GLU A 3 5.76 -0.74 20.93
C GLU A 3 6.48 -0.51 19.60
N ILE A 4 5.71 -0.34 18.52
CA ILE A 4 6.26 -0.03 17.20
C ILE A 4 6.52 1.46 17.15
N ASN A 5 7.78 1.84 17.33
CA ASN A 5 8.20 3.24 17.37
C ASN A 5 8.88 3.64 16.06
N LEU A 6 8.23 4.53 15.30
CA LEU A 6 8.74 5.02 14.02
C LEU A 6 9.62 6.27 14.15
N ASN A 7 9.70 6.89 15.34
CA ASN A 7 10.48 8.12 15.55
C ASN A 7 11.97 7.92 15.28
N GLN A 8 12.49 6.70 15.49
CA GLN A 8 13.87 6.35 15.18
C GLN A 8 14.22 6.50 13.68
N TYR A 9 13.21 6.50 12.80
CA TYR A 9 13.35 6.74 11.37
C TYR A 9 12.98 8.17 10.95
N GLY A 10 12.65 9.03 11.92
CA GLY A 10 12.22 10.42 11.68
C GLY A 10 10.75 10.58 11.27
N ILE A 11 9.92 9.54 11.42
CA ILE A 11 8.48 9.62 11.12
C ILE A 11 7.74 10.01 12.41
N THR A 12 7.15 11.20 12.41
CA THR A 12 6.35 11.74 13.53
C THR A 12 4.88 11.84 13.14
N ASP A 13 4.01 12.10 14.12
CA ASP A 13 2.59 12.39 13.92
C ASP A 13 1.80 11.28 13.17
N THR A 14 2.24 10.03 13.31
CA THR A 14 1.54 8.87 12.77
C THR A 14 0.18 8.69 13.45
N LYS A 15 -0.89 8.78 12.66
CA LYS A 15 -2.28 8.64 13.17
C LYS A 15 -2.62 7.20 13.54
N GLU A 16 -2.16 6.25 12.74
CA GLU A 16 -2.49 4.83 12.87
C GLU A 16 -1.34 3.98 12.34
N ILE A 17 -1.13 2.82 12.96
CA ILE A 17 -0.15 1.81 12.54
C ILE A 17 -0.90 0.49 12.36
N VAL A 18 -1.03 0.04 11.11
CA VAL A 18 -1.53 -1.29 10.77
C VAL A 18 -0.32 -2.21 10.61
N TYR A 19 -0.09 -3.10 11.59
CA TYR A 19 1.08 -3.98 11.62
C TYR A 19 0.70 -5.43 11.39
N ASN A 20 1.40 -6.09 10.45
CA ASN A 20 1.09 -7.44 9.99
C ASN A 20 -0.40 -7.62 9.62
N PRO A 21 -0.94 -6.81 8.70
CA PRO A 21 -2.33 -6.97 8.25
C PRO A 21 -2.53 -8.36 7.65
N SER A 22 -3.71 -8.93 7.85
CA SER A 22 -4.09 -10.17 7.19
C SER A 22 -4.45 -9.91 5.72
N TYR A 23 -4.53 -10.97 4.92
CA TYR A 23 -4.93 -10.84 3.52
C TYR A 23 -6.34 -10.28 3.35
N GLU A 24 -7.24 -10.62 4.27
CA GLU A 24 -8.61 -10.11 4.28
C GLU A 24 -8.62 -8.60 4.54
N THR A 25 -7.85 -8.12 5.52
CA THR A 25 -7.69 -6.68 5.76
C THR A 25 -7.09 -5.97 4.54
N LEU A 26 -6.06 -6.54 3.91
CA LEU A 26 -5.48 -5.95 2.69
C LEU A 26 -6.51 -5.85 1.57
N TYR A 27 -7.30 -6.90 1.35
CA TYR A 27 -8.35 -6.91 0.34
C TYR A 27 -9.42 -5.84 0.60
N GLU A 28 -9.90 -5.73 1.83
CA GLU A 28 -10.90 -4.71 2.22
C GLU A 28 -10.37 -3.29 2.02
N GLU A 29 -9.12 -3.04 2.42
CA GLU A 29 -8.46 -1.75 2.27
C GLU A 29 -8.27 -1.38 0.79
N GLU A 30 -7.85 -2.33 -0.06
CA GLU A 30 -7.63 -2.11 -1.50
C GLU A 30 -8.93 -1.85 -2.30
N MET A 31 -10.07 -2.32 -1.80
CA MET A 31 -11.40 -2.19 -2.45
C MET A 31 -12.20 -0.95 -2.04
N LYS A 32 -11.64 -0.10 -1.18
CA LYS A 32 -12.30 1.11 -0.69
C LYS A 32 -12.73 2.05 -1.84
N PRO A 33 -14.02 2.48 -1.90
CA PRO A 33 -14.53 3.28 -3.01
C PRO A 33 -13.94 4.70 -3.07
N GLU A 34 -13.39 5.20 -1.96
CA GLU A 34 -12.71 6.49 -1.85
C GLU A 34 -11.30 6.51 -2.47
N LEU A 35 -10.72 5.35 -2.79
CA LEU A 35 -9.38 5.28 -3.38
C LEU A 35 -9.37 5.86 -4.80
N THR A 36 -8.34 6.65 -5.09
CA THR A 36 -8.20 7.36 -6.37
C THR A 36 -6.81 7.17 -6.98
N GLY A 37 -6.68 7.49 -8.28
CA GLY A 37 -5.40 7.41 -8.97
C GLY A 37 -4.80 6.00 -8.97
N TYR A 38 -3.57 5.88 -8.48
CA TYR A 38 -2.80 4.63 -8.45
C TYR A 38 -3.02 3.78 -7.19
N GLU A 39 -3.79 4.29 -6.22
CA GLU A 39 -4.14 3.55 -5.00
C GLU A 39 -5.33 2.62 -5.22
N LYS A 40 -6.16 2.89 -6.25
CA LYS A 40 -7.39 2.16 -6.50
C LYS A 40 -7.13 0.74 -6.99
N GLY A 41 -7.58 -0.25 -6.21
CA GLY A 41 -7.69 -1.65 -6.62
C GLY A 41 -8.92 -1.92 -7.50
N GLN A 42 -8.82 -2.95 -8.34
CA GLN A 42 -9.92 -3.48 -9.14
C GLN A 42 -9.95 -5.00 -9.02
N GLU A 43 -11.09 -5.56 -8.62
CA GLU A 43 -11.28 -7.02 -8.61
C GLU A 43 -11.43 -7.54 -10.05
N THR A 44 -10.58 -8.51 -10.39
CA THR A 44 -10.62 -9.20 -11.69
C THR A 44 -11.65 -10.32 -11.70
N GLU A 45 -12.02 -10.82 -12.88
CA GLU A 45 -12.91 -11.99 -13.00
C GLU A 45 -12.35 -13.27 -12.32
N LEU A 46 -11.04 -13.29 -12.06
CA LEU A 46 -10.36 -14.38 -11.37
C LEU A 46 -10.36 -14.23 -9.84
N GLY A 47 -10.97 -13.17 -9.30
CA GLY A 47 -11.01 -12.87 -7.86
C GLY A 47 -9.71 -12.30 -7.30
N ALA A 48 -8.77 -11.91 -8.15
CA ALA A 48 -7.53 -11.24 -7.75
C ALA A 48 -7.66 -9.72 -7.89
N VAL A 49 -7.01 -8.97 -6.99
CA VAL A 49 -6.94 -7.51 -7.06
C VAL A 49 -5.86 -7.07 -8.05
N ASN A 50 -6.20 -6.13 -8.93
CA ASN A 50 -5.28 -5.46 -9.85
C ASN A 50 -5.16 -3.97 -9.52
N VAL A 51 -3.95 -3.43 -9.67
CA VAL A 51 -3.64 -1.99 -9.53
C VAL A 51 -2.84 -1.50 -10.74
N MET A 52 -2.90 -0.20 -11.00
CA MET A 52 -2.19 0.44 -12.11
C MET A 52 -1.08 1.36 -11.58
N THR A 53 0.15 1.20 -12.07
CA THR A 53 1.33 1.96 -11.61
C THR A 53 1.70 3.16 -12.50
N GLY A 54 0.80 3.55 -13.41
CA GLY A 54 1.00 4.68 -14.31
C GLY A 54 2.18 4.49 -15.26
N ILE A 55 3.08 5.47 -15.32
CA ILE A 55 4.28 5.42 -16.18
C ILE A 55 5.36 4.49 -15.64
N TYR A 56 5.29 4.13 -14.34
CA TYR A 56 6.28 3.30 -13.66
C TYR A 56 5.95 1.82 -13.86
N THR A 57 6.03 1.36 -15.10
CA THR A 57 5.73 -0.02 -15.52
C THR A 57 6.93 -0.96 -15.41
N GLY A 58 8.05 -0.48 -14.87
CA GLY A 58 9.29 -1.23 -14.73
C GLY A 58 10.30 -0.52 -13.85
N ARG A 59 11.50 -1.10 -13.77
CA ARG A 59 12.60 -0.54 -12.97
C ARG A 59 13.20 0.71 -13.64
N SER A 60 13.58 1.69 -12.83
CA SER A 60 14.35 2.87 -13.26
C SER A 60 15.81 2.77 -12.80
N PRO A 61 16.69 2.04 -13.51
CA PRO A 61 18.05 1.78 -13.05
C PRO A 61 18.92 3.04 -12.92
N LYS A 62 18.55 4.12 -13.62
CA LYS A 62 19.28 5.41 -13.59
C LYS A 62 19.02 6.23 -12.33
N ASP A 63 17.97 5.91 -11.58
CA ASP A 63 17.57 6.65 -10.37
C ASP A 63 18.08 6.00 -9.08
N LYS A 64 18.89 4.94 -9.18
CA LYS A 64 19.48 4.23 -8.04
C LYS A 64 20.77 4.92 -7.57
N TYR A 65 20.79 5.36 -6.31
CA TYR A 65 21.95 5.96 -5.61
C TYR A 65 22.23 5.23 -4.29
#